data_AF-A0A820D174-F1
#
_entry.id   AF-A0A820D174-F1
#
_cell.length_a   1.000
_cell.length_b   1.000
_cell.length_c   1.000
_cell.angle_alpha   90.00
_cell.angle_beta   90.00
_cell.angle_gamma   90.00
#
_symmetry.space_group_name_H-M   'P 1'
#
loop_
_entity.id
_entity.type
_entity.pdbx_description
1 polymer ?
#
loop_
_entity_poly.entity_id
_entity_poly.type
_entity_poly.pdbx_seq_one_letter_code
_entity_poly.pdbx_strand_id
1 'polypeptide(L)'
;CNRRCCNLDSHQCELVCSKILNCGIHKCEELCHFNFCRHCPLYDQQIKCHCGATVPCYVTTVYCRQPCGKFLLCGIHTCQRSCHSGSCQSFDQKCIQKCTIQRRKCGHSCNLSCHGDEPCPITTCQVIIKL
;
A
#
# COMPACT_ATOMS: atom_id res chain seq x y z
N CYS A 1 31.95 6.97 -6.59
CA CYS A 1 33.30 6.41 -6.78
C CYS A 1 34.17 6.79 -5.57
N ASN A 2 34.76 5.83 -4.86
CA ASN A 2 35.63 6.07 -3.70
C ASN A 2 37.11 6.20 -4.13
N ARG A 3 37.38 7.04 -5.13
CA ARG A 3 38.74 7.40 -5.55
C ARG A 3 38.82 8.91 -5.74
N ARG A 4 39.87 9.48 -5.14
CA ARG A 4 40.32 10.88 -5.20
C ARG A 4 40.48 11.35 -6.66
N CYS A 5 39.39 11.67 -7.34
CA CYS A 5 39.43 12.06 -8.76
C CYS A 5 38.73 13.40 -9.04
N CYS A 6 38.63 14.30 -8.06
CA CYS A 6 37.92 15.57 -8.20
C CYS A 6 38.78 16.76 -7.75
N ASN A 7 39.95 16.96 -8.38
CA ASN A 7 40.83 18.11 -8.08
C ASN A 7 41.50 18.68 -9.34
N LEU A 8 40.84 18.68 -10.50
CA LEU A 8 41.32 19.46 -11.65
C LEU A 8 40.13 19.94 -12.48
N ASP A 9 40.17 21.22 -12.84
CA ASP A 9 39.15 22.10 -13.44
C ASP A 9 38.56 21.64 -14.79
N SER A 10 38.84 20.42 -15.24
CA SER A 10 38.44 19.93 -16.57
C SER A 10 38.40 18.40 -16.71
N HIS A 11 38.01 17.64 -15.69
CA HIS A 11 37.75 16.21 -15.87
C HIS A 11 36.26 15.91 -16.03
N GLN A 12 35.84 15.65 -17.26
CA GLN A 12 34.56 14.98 -17.55
C GLN A 12 34.74 13.50 -17.24
N CYS A 13 34.32 13.10 -16.04
CA CYS A 13 34.34 11.71 -15.64
C CYS A 13 33.17 10.98 -16.31
N GLU A 14 33.45 10.10 -17.27
CA GLU A 14 32.46 9.30 -18.00
C GLU A 14 31.82 8.18 -17.16
N LEU A 15 32.11 8.13 -15.86
CA LEU A 15 31.49 7.18 -14.94
C LEU A 15 30.09 7.66 -14.55
N VAL A 16 29.15 6.73 -14.45
CA VAL A 16 27.82 7.01 -13.90
C VAL A 16 27.93 7.35 -12.41
N CYS A 17 27.31 8.47 -12.00
CA CYS A 17 27.37 9.02 -10.65
C CYS A 17 26.95 7.97 -9.58
N SER A 18 25.86 7.25 -9.82
CA SER A 18 25.33 6.16 -8.99
C SER A 18 25.04 6.50 -7.52
N LYS A 19 25.12 7.78 -7.13
CA LYS A 19 24.73 8.27 -5.80
C LYS A 19 23.23 8.07 -5.60
N ILE A 20 22.81 7.72 -4.39
CA ILE A 20 21.39 7.63 -4.03
C ILE A 20 20.78 9.03 -4.11
N LEU A 21 19.69 9.17 -4.86
CA LEU A 21 18.94 10.40 -5.02
C LEU A 21 18.21 10.76 -3.72
N ASN A 22 17.67 11.98 -3.66
CA ASN A 22 16.97 12.51 -2.49
C ASN A 22 15.75 11.66 -2.02
N CYS A 23 15.25 10.74 -2.85
CA CYS A 23 14.19 9.79 -2.48
C CYS A 23 14.70 8.58 -1.66
N GLY A 24 16.01 8.38 -1.53
CA GLY A 24 16.59 7.28 -0.74
C GLY A 24 16.56 5.90 -1.39
N ILE A 25 15.92 5.75 -2.57
CA ILE A 25 15.73 4.45 -3.26
C ILE A 25 16.44 4.42 -4.62
N HIS A 26 16.26 5.45 -5.44
CA HIS A 26 16.79 5.48 -6.80
C HIS A 26 18.23 6.00 -6.83
N LYS A 27 19.02 5.49 -7.78
CA LYS A 27 20.40 5.94 -8.03
C LYS A 27 20.44 6.97 -9.14
N CYS A 28 21.40 7.89 -9.07
CA CYS A 28 21.68 8.83 -10.14
C CYS A 28 22.29 8.10 -11.33
N GLU A 29 21.61 8.14 -12.48
CA GLU A 29 22.04 7.53 -13.74
C GLU A 29 22.81 8.51 -14.64
N GLU A 30 22.99 9.75 -14.20
CA GLU A 30 23.79 10.74 -14.92
C GLU A 30 25.28 10.42 -14.84
N LEU A 31 26.03 10.97 -15.79
CA LEU A 31 27.49 11.06 -15.70
C LEU A 31 27.90 11.78 -14.42
N CYS A 32 29.11 11.47 -13.95
CA CYS A 32 29.67 12.06 -12.77
C CYS A 32 29.70 13.59 -12.90
N HIS A 33 29.10 14.26 -11.93
CA HIS A 33 28.87 15.69 -11.93
C HIS A 33 29.36 16.29 -10.60
N PHE A 34 29.82 17.53 -10.64
CA PHE A 34 30.33 18.25 -9.46
C PHE A 34 29.20 18.76 -8.55
N ASN A 35 28.07 19.15 -9.15
CA ASN A 35 26.91 19.69 -8.44
C ASN A 35 26.13 18.60 -7.69
N PHE A 36 25.10 19.00 -6.93
CA PHE A 36 24.15 18.07 -6.35
C PHE A 36 23.43 17.25 -7.43
N CYS A 37 23.10 15.99 -7.12
CA CYS A 37 22.28 15.17 -8.02
C CYS A 37 20.92 15.84 -8.23
N ARG A 38 20.35 15.71 -9.43
CA ARG A 38 18.96 16.10 -9.67
C ARG A 38 18.03 15.42 -8.68
N HIS A 39 16.87 16.03 -8.43
CA HIS A 39 15.80 15.35 -7.71
C HIS A 39 15.39 14.07 -8.46
N CYS A 40 14.93 13.07 -7.72
CA CYS A 40 14.37 11.88 -8.33
C CYS A 40 13.25 12.28 -9.29
N PRO A 41 13.27 11.89 -10.58
CA PRO A 41 12.18 12.20 -11.51
C PRO A 41 10.85 11.58 -11.06
N LEU A 42 10.93 10.55 -10.22
CA LEU A 42 9.80 9.91 -9.57
C LEU A 42 9.47 10.51 -8.20
N TYR A 43 10.13 11.60 -7.77
CA TYR A 43 9.93 12.21 -6.46
C TYR A 43 8.47 12.58 -6.22
N ASP A 44 7.86 13.27 -7.19
CA ASP A 44 6.44 13.60 -7.23
C ASP A 44 5.56 12.46 -7.78
N GLN A 45 6.17 11.42 -8.36
CA GLN A 45 5.41 10.30 -8.89
C GLN A 45 5.08 9.30 -7.77
N GLN A 46 3.82 8.94 -7.73
CA GLN A 46 3.32 7.91 -6.83
C GLN A 46 3.65 6.53 -7.43
N ILE A 47 4.39 5.69 -6.71
CA ILE A 47 4.67 4.29 -7.07
C ILE A 47 3.50 3.38 -6.64
N LYS A 48 3.26 2.27 -7.36
CA LYS A 48 2.20 1.32 -6.99
C LYS A 48 2.67 0.39 -5.86
N CYS A 49 1.95 0.41 -4.74
CA CYS A 49 2.12 -0.52 -3.63
C CYS A 49 1.59 -1.92 -4.00
N HIS A 50 2.02 -2.97 -3.30
CA HIS A 50 1.50 -4.34 -3.48
C HIS A 50 -0.03 -4.46 -3.25
N CYS A 51 -0.63 -3.51 -2.52
CA CYS A 51 -2.07 -3.44 -2.36
C CYS A 51 -2.79 -2.78 -3.55
N GLY A 52 -2.07 -2.18 -4.51
CA GLY A 52 -2.63 -1.43 -5.64
C GLY A 52 -2.78 0.07 -5.36
N ALA A 53 -2.61 0.51 -4.11
CA ALA A 53 -2.61 1.92 -3.75
C ALA A 53 -1.36 2.63 -4.27
N THR A 54 -1.49 3.89 -4.65
CA THR A 54 -0.37 4.72 -5.07
C THR A 54 0.27 5.39 -3.86
N VAL A 55 1.58 5.21 -3.69
CA VAL A 55 2.35 5.76 -2.58
C VAL A 55 3.50 6.63 -3.07
N PRO A 56 3.94 7.65 -2.33
CA PRO A 56 5.10 8.45 -2.75
C PRO A 56 6.37 7.62 -2.88
N CYS A 57 7.26 7.96 -3.81
CA CYS A 57 8.47 7.17 -4.06
C CYS A 57 9.48 7.18 -2.90
N TYR A 58 9.40 8.13 -1.96
CA TYR A 58 10.27 8.17 -0.77
C TYR A 58 9.86 7.13 0.29
N VAL A 59 8.75 6.42 0.09
CA VAL A 59 8.31 5.35 0.99
C VAL A 59 9.18 4.11 0.73
N THR A 60 10.18 3.91 1.59
CA THR A 60 11.18 2.82 1.50
C THR A 60 10.62 1.44 1.85
N THR A 61 9.43 1.38 2.45
CA THR A 61 8.72 0.13 2.76
C THR A 61 7.59 -0.08 1.77
N VAL A 62 7.66 -1.13 0.95
CA VAL A 62 6.61 -1.49 -0.03
C VAL A 62 5.24 -1.80 0.63
N TYR A 63 5.19 -1.81 1.95
CA TYR A 63 3.98 -1.82 2.76
C TYR A 63 3.60 -0.39 3.15
N CYS A 64 2.56 0.15 2.55
CA CYS A 64 2.08 1.51 2.79
C CYS A 64 1.48 1.74 4.19
N ARG A 65 1.47 0.72 5.05
CA ARG A 65 0.84 0.64 6.38
C ARG A 65 -0.66 0.98 6.45
N GLN A 66 -1.28 1.34 5.32
CA GLN A 66 -2.72 1.47 5.17
C GLN A 66 -3.41 0.10 5.20
N PRO A 67 -4.71 0.03 5.51
CA PRO A 67 -5.48 -1.20 5.32
C PRO A 67 -5.37 -1.67 3.87
N CYS A 68 -5.22 -2.98 3.69
CA CYS A 68 -4.99 -3.59 2.38
C CYS A 68 -6.12 -3.30 1.39
N GLY A 69 -7.38 -3.31 1.86
CA GLY A 69 -8.54 -2.88 1.06
C GLY A 69 -8.97 -3.84 -0.05
N LYS A 70 -8.19 -4.88 -0.38
CA LYS A 70 -8.57 -5.90 -1.37
C LYS A 70 -9.81 -6.66 -0.93
N PHE A 71 -10.72 -6.95 -1.87
CA PHE A 71 -11.88 -7.79 -1.60
C PHE A 71 -11.46 -9.20 -1.18
N LEU A 72 -12.15 -9.72 -0.17
CA LEU A 72 -12.07 -11.10 0.29
C LEU A 72 -12.88 -12.02 -0.63
N LEU A 73 -12.65 -13.33 -0.52
CA LEU A 73 -13.31 -14.33 -1.37
C LEU A 73 -14.84 -14.37 -1.18
N CYS A 74 -15.36 -13.79 -0.09
CA CYS A 74 -16.79 -13.66 0.15
C CYS A 74 -17.47 -12.55 -0.68
N GLY A 75 -16.72 -11.78 -1.49
CA GLY A 75 -17.25 -10.75 -2.39
C GLY A 75 -17.75 -9.46 -1.74
N ILE A 76 -18.03 -9.48 -0.43
CA ILE A 76 -18.62 -8.34 0.30
C ILE A 76 -17.58 -7.58 1.15
N HIS A 77 -16.70 -8.33 1.82
CA HIS A 77 -15.78 -7.75 2.79
C HIS A 77 -14.44 -7.42 2.14
N THR A 78 -13.77 -6.39 2.65
CA THR A 78 -12.41 -6.03 2.27
C THR A 78 -11.41 -6.42 3.35
N CYS A 79 -10.16 -6.67 2.95
CA CYS A 79 -9.07 -7.02 3.85
C CYS A 79 -8.72 -5.82 4.74
N GLN A 80 -9.00 -5.93 6.04
CA GLN A 80 -8.71 -4.91 7.04
C GLN A 80 -7.29 -5.02 7.63
N ARG A 81 -6.50 -6.02 7.21
CA ARG A 81 -5.10 -6.14 7.63
C ARG A 81 -4.29 -4.98 7.05
N SER A 82 -3.23 -4.58 7.74
CA SER A 82 -2.23 -3.68 7.18
C SER A 82 -1.71 -4.24 5.86
N CYS A 83 -1.31 -3.35 4.94
CA CYS A 83 -0.75 -3.72 3.66
C CYS A 83 0.31 -4.82 3.84
N HIS A 84 0.10 -5.92 3.15
CA HIS A 84 0.91 -7.12 3.27
C HIS A 84 1.16 -7.69 1.87
N SER A 85 2.13 -8.59 1.76
CA SER A 85 2.41 -9.37 0.56
C SER A 85 1.62 -10.67 0.61
N GLY A 86 1.35 -11.26 -0.57
CA GLY A 86 0.59 -12.50 -0.68
C GLY A 86 -0.93 -12.33 -0.61
N SER A 87 -1.64 -13.46 -0.57
CA SER A 87 -3.10 -13.52 -0.57
C SER A 87 -3.69 -13.03 0.76
N CYS A 88 -4.79 -12.27 0.70
CA CYS A 88 -5.49 -11.76 1.89
C CYS A 88 -6.20 -12.86 2.68
N GLN A 89 -6.60 -13.93 2.01
CA GLN A 89 -7.34 -15.07 2.54
C GLN A 89 -6.90 -16.34 1.80
N SER A 90 -6.69 -17.42 2.53
CA SER A 90 -6.44 -18.74 1.94
C SER A 90 -7.74 -19.32 1.38
N PHE A 91 -7.65 -20.13 0.32
CA PHE A 91 -8.82 -20.72 -0.33
C PHE A 91 -9.71 -21.55 0.61
N ASP A 92 -9.12 -22.22 1.61
CA ASP A 92 -9.85 -23.04 2.58
C ASP A 92 -10.46 -22.22 3.74
N GLN A 93 -9.98 -20.99 3.94
CA GLN A 93 -10.40 -20.17 5.07
C GLN A 93 -11.69 -19.43 4.72
N LYS A 94 -12.76 -19.60 5.51
CA LYS A 94 -13.98 -18.77 5.40
C LYS A 94 -13.73 -17.34 5.91
N CYS A 95 -14.50 -16.39 5.41
CA CYS A 95 -14.41 -15.01 5.88
C CYS A 95 -14.84 -14.92 7.35
N ILE A 96 -13.93 -14.46 8.21
CA ILE A 96 -14.17 -14.33 9.66
C ILE A 96 -14.72 -12.96 10.07
N GLN A 97 -15.00 -12.08 9.10
CA GLN A 97 -15.56 -10.75 9.39
C GLN A 97 -17.05 -10.84 9.69
N LYS A 98 -17.52 -9.86 10.46
CA LYS A 98 -18.94 -9.65 10.75
C LYS A 98 -19.62 -8.89 9.61
N CYS A 99 -20.77 -9.38 9.19
CA CYS A 99 -21.58 -8.81 8.13
C CYS A 99 -21.97 -7.36 8.45
N THR A 100 -21.61 -6.44 7.56
CA THR A 100 -21.87 -5.00 7.69
C THR A 100 -23.13 -4.54 6.96
N ILE A 101 -23.85 -5.44 6.26
CA ILE A 101 -25.08 -5.11 5.56
C ILE A 101 -26.13 -4.60 6.54
N GLN A 102 -26.79 -3.49 6.18
CA GLN A 102 -27.85 -2.89 6.98
C GLN A 102 -29.15 -3.71 6.88
N ARG A 103 -29.70 -4.09 8.03
CA ARG A 103 -30.99 -4.81 8.09
C ARG A 103 -32.12 -3.88 7.64
N ARG A 104 -32.91 -4.34 6.67
CA ARG A 104 -34.06 -3.56 6.15
C ARG A 104 -35.11 -3.21 7.22
N LYS A 105 -35.32 -4.06 8.23
CA LYS A 105 -36.38 -3.86 9.23
C LYS A 105 -36.02 -2.85 10.33
N CYS A 106 -34.75 -2.74 10.71
CA CYS A 106 -34.34 -1.95 11.88
C CYS A 106 -33.21 -0.96 11.59
N GLY A 107 -32.67 -0.92 10.37
CA GLY A 107 -31.63 0.04 9.98
C GLY A 107 -30.25 -0.19 10.62
N HIS A 108 -30.07 -1.24 11.42
CA HIS A 108 -28.80 -1.57 12.07
C HIS A 108 -27.97 -2.56 11.24
N SER A 109 -26.65 -2.59 11.45
CA SER A 109 -25.77 -3.58 10.81
C SER A 109 -26.10 -5.00 11.27
N CYS A 110 -26.00 -5.98 10.35
CA CYS A 110 -26.32 -7.37 10.62
C CYS A 110 -25.48 -7.95 11.78
N ASN A 111 -24.18 -7.68 11.79
CA ASN A 111 -23.18 -8.10 12.79
C ASN A 111 -23.01 -9.62 13.00
N LEU A 112 -23.75 -10.46 12.28
CA LEU A 112 -23.53 -11.90 12.25
C LEU A 112 -22.26 -12.24 11.47
N SER A 113 -21.76 -13.47 11.62
CA SER A 113 -20.65 -13.98 10.80
C SER A 113 -20.94 -13.79 9.30
N CYS A 114 -19.89 -13.57 8.52
CA CYS A 114 -20.02 -13.46 7.07
C CYS A 114 -20.73 -14.70 6.50
N HIS A 115 -21.82 -14.46 5.80
CA HIS A 115 -22.63 -15.45 5.09
C HIS A 115 -22.49 -15.28 3.57
N GLY A 116 -21.37 -14.71 3.10
CA GLY A 116 -21.17 -14.42 1.67
C GLY A 116 -22.34 -13.65 1.08
N ASP A 117 -22.68 -13.98 -0.16
CA ASP A 117 -23.78 -13.40 -0.93
C ASP A 117 -25.19 -13.81 -0.44
N GLU A 118 -25.30 -14.74 0.53
CA GLU A 118 -26.60 -15.12 1.07
C GLU A 118 -27.31 -13.93 1.76
N PRO A 119 -28.64 -13.86 1.67
CA PRO A 119 -29.41 -12.81 2.31
C PRO A 119 -29.23 -12.84 3.83
N CYS A 120 -29.13 -11.66 4.44
CA CYS A 120 -29.04 -11.55 5.90
C CYS A 120 -30.23 -12.25 6.57
N PRO A 121 -30.00 -13.15 7.53
CA PRO A 121 -31.06 -13.93 8.16
C PRO A 121 -31.98 -13.01 8.98
N ILE A 122 -33.29 -13.28 8.93
CA ILE A 122 -34.33 -12.48 9.57
C ILE A 122 -34.43 -12.85 11.06
N THR A 123 -33.39 -12.55 11.82
CA THR A 123 -33.34 -12.71 13.27
C THR A 123 -33.71 -11.42 14.00
N THR A 124 -34.21 -11.55 15.22
CA THR A 124 -34.51 -10.41 16.12
C THR A 124 -33.22 -9.66 16.42
N CYS A 125 -33.24 -8.34 16.22
CA CYS A 125 -32.09 -7.48 16.44
C CYS A 125 -31.86 -7.31 17.95
N GLN A 126 -30.75 -7.83 18.49
CA GLN A 126 -30.39 -7.74 19.91
C GLN A 126 -29.49 -6.53 20.24
N VAL A 127 -29.41 -5.55 19.33
CA VAL A 127 -28.53 -4.40 19.53
C VAL A 127 -29.15 -3.50 20.60
N ILE A 128 -28.40 -3.23 21.67
CA ILE A 128 -28.83 -2.32 22.73
C ILE A 128 -28.78 -0.91 22.17
N ILE A 129 -29.96 -0.30 21.99
CA ILE A 129 -30.07 1.11 21.66
C ILE A 129 -29.71 1.90 22.92
N LYS A 130 -28.57 2.59 22.92
CA LYS A 130 -28.31 3.61 23.94
C LYS A 130 -29.20 4.80 23.60
N LEU A 131 -30.23 5.00 24.42
CA LEU A 131 -31.01 6.22 24.50
C LEU A 131 -30.14 7.38 24.98
#